data_AF-A0AA85B137-F1
#
_entry.id   AF-A0AA85B137-F1
#
_cell.length_a   1.000
_cell.length_b   1.000
_cell.length_c   1.000
_cell.angle_alpha   90.00
_cell.angle_beta   90.00
_cell.angle_gamma   90.00
#
_symmetry.space_group_name_H-M   'P 1'
#
loop_
_entity.id
_entity.type
_entity.pdbx_description
1 polymer ?
#
loop_
_entity_poly.entity_id
_entity_poly.type
_entity_poly.pdbx_seq_one_letter_code
_entity_poly.pdbx_strand_id
1 'polypeptide(L)'
;MTKTLSLILQPFSILFISLALIINHWNCGGLFTSCLRNYQTTSILLILFFFLGIVLLTIAFILDLITICSESLDSNASYSTIRFIILICGLMNILLAILIYSLQIDRQFSRLLCTIGIVFTIQVALLNLLFSSCIHRNHHSEPIVH
;
A
#
# COMPACT_ATOMS: atom_id res chain seq x y z
N MET A 1 -8.14 -17.28 6.06
CA MET A 1 -6.73 -17.14 6.48
C MET A 1 -6.06 -15.91 5.85
N THR A 2 -6.25 -15.65 4.55
CA THR A 2 -5.70 -14.46 3.86
C THR A 2 -6.24 -13.11 4.36
N LYS A 3 -7.55 -13.01 4.68
CA LYS A 3 -8.17 -11.78 5.21
C LYS A 3 -7.56 -11.33 6.55
N THR A 4 -7.32 -12.27 7.46
CA THR A 4 -6.73 -12.00 8.78
C THR A 4 -5.29 -11.53 8.68
N LEU A 5 -4.52 -12.09 7.74
CA LEU A 5 -3.13 -11.69 7.49
C LEU A 5 -3.05 -10.26 6.94
N SER A 6 -3.92 -9.90 5.99
CA SER A 6 -4.04 -8.53 5.46
C SER A 6 -4.38 -7.53 6.56
N LEU A 7 -5.32 -7.88 7.43
CA LEU A 7 -5.77 -7.03 8.54
C LEU A 7 -4.68 -6.77 9.58
N ILE A 8 -3.75 -7.71 9.77
CA ILE A 8 -2.59 -7.51 10.65
C ILE A 8 -1.50 -6.74 9.91
N LEU A 9 -1.14 -7.12 8.69
CA LEU A 9 -0.04 -6.47 7.96
C LEU A 9 -0.27 -4.99 7.67
N GLN A 10 -1.51 -4.60 7.37
CA GLN A 10 -1.85 -3.24 6.96
C GLN A 10 -1.60 -2.18 8.06
N PRO A 11 -2.08 -2.33 9.31
CA PRO A 11 -1.79 -1.39 10.39
C PRO A 11 -0.31 -1.39 10.79
N PHE A 12 0.38 -2.54 10.74
CA PHE A 12 1.84 -2.59 10.92
C PHE A 12 2.55 -1.77 9.84
N SER A 13 2.13 -1.89 8.58
CA SER A 13 2.70 -1.13 7.47
C SER A 13 2.48 0.38 7.65
N ILE A 14 1.28 0.80 8.05
CA ILE A 14 0.98 2.21 8.36
C ILE A 14 1.88 2.71 9.49
N LEU A 15 2.04 1.93 10.57
CA LEU A 15 2.92 2.28 11.69
C LEU A 15 4.37 2.47 11.25
N PHE A 16 4.91 1.55 10.44
CA PHE A 16 6.27 1.68 9.91
C PHE A 16 6.44 2.89 9.00
N ILE A 17 5.46 3.20 8.15
CA ILE A 17 5.46 4.40 7.30
C ILE A 17 5.43 5.67 8.16
N SER A 18 4.62 5.70 9.22
CA SER A 18 4.57 6.82 10.18
C SER A 18 5.89 6.96 10.94
N LEU A 19 6.50 5.87 11.38
CA LEU A 19 7.81 5.89 12.04
C LEU A 19 8.90 6.43 11.10
N ALA A 20 8.88 6.05 9.82
CA ALA A 20 9.83 6.55 8.83
C ALA A 20 9.75 8.09 8.70
N LEU A 21 8.55 8.69 8.80
CA LEU A 21 8.36 10.15 8.76
C LEU A 21 8.92 10.85 10.02
N ILE A 22 8.85 10.20 11.18
CA ILE A 22 9.26 10.79 12.46
C ILE A 22 10.78 10.63 12.69
N ILE A 23 11.37 9.56 12.17
CA ILE A 23 12.80 9.29 12.32
C ILE A 23 13.60 10.40 11.63
N ASN A 24 14.51 11.03 12.37
CA ASN A 24 15.36 12.12 11.89
C ASN A 24 16.67 11.65 11.23
N HIS A 25 16.64 10.46 10.64
CA HIS A 25 17.82 9.80 10.06
C HIS A 25 17.82 9.80 8.53
N TRP A 26 17.14 10.78 7.92
CA TRP A 26 17.21 11.00 6.48
C TRP A 26 18.60 11.52 6.11
N ASN A 27 19.00 11.41 4.84
CA ASN A 27 20.33 11.85 4.37
C ASN A 27 20.62 13.35 4.68
N CYS A 28 19.56 14.14 4.78
CA CYS A 28 19.55 15.56 5.13
C CYS A 28 19.29 15.84 6.64
N GLY A 29 19.13 14.81 7.48
CA GLY A 29 18.70 14.90 8.88
C GLY A 29 17.19 14.65 9.05
N GLY A 30 16.44 15.63 9.55
CA GLY A 30 14.98 15.54 9.72
C GLY A 30 14.21 16.02 8.49
N LEU A 31 13.15 15.29 8.11
CA LEU A 31 12.30 15.62 6.96
C LEU A 31 11.63 17.00 7.14
N PHE A 32 11.12 17.29 8.34
CA PHE A 32 10.43 18.54 8.69
C PHE A 32 11.36 19.69 9.08
N THR A 33 12.66 19.44 9.22
CA THR A 33 13.63 20.44 9.70
C THR A 33 14.64 20.77 8.61
N SER A 34 15.77 20.06 8.61
CA SER A 34 16.90 20.32 7.73
C SER A 34 16.58 20.04 6.26
N CYS A 35 15.78 19.01 5.96
CA CYS A 35 15.36 18.71 4.59
C CYS A 35 14.40 19.77 4.04
N LEU A 36 13.40 20.16 4.85
CA LEU A 36 12.45 21.20 4.48
C LEU A 36 13.16 22.53 4.21
N ARG A 37 14.20 22.88 4.97
CA ARG A 37 14.96 24.12 4.75
C ARG A 37 15.80 24.11 3.47
N ASN A 38 16.38 22.97 3.10
CA ASN A 38 17.28 22.86 1.95
C ASN A 38 16.55 22.54 0.63
N TYR A 39 15.43 21.81 0.73
CA TYR A 39 14.62 21.34 -0.40
C TYR A 39 13.13 21.62 -0.13
N GLN A 40 12.76 22.90 0.02
CA GLN A 40 11.39 23.31 0.40
C GLN A 40 10.31 22.67 -0.48
N THR A 41 10.37 22.87 -1.80
CA THR A 41 9.35 22.37 -2.73
C THR A 41 9.26 20.84 -2.71
N THR A 42 10.40 20.15 -2.77
CA THR A 42 10.46 18.69 -2.77
C THR A 42 9.94 18.11 -1.45
N SER A 43 10.31 18.71 -0.32
CA SER A 43 9.89 18.25 1.01
C SER A 43 8.40 18.47 1.26
N ILE A 44 7.84 19.59 0.81
CA ILE A 44 6.39 19.84 0.90
C ILE A 44 5.62 18.80 0.06
N LEU A 45 6.07 18.56 -1.17
CA LEU A 45 5.46 17.59 -2.06
C LEU A 45 5.54 16.17 -1.46
N LEU A 46 6.70 15.81 -0.88
CA LEU A 46 6.90 14.56 -0.15
C LEU A 46 5.89 14.40 0.98
N ILE A 47 5.80 15.40 1.86
CA ILE A 47 4.87 15.39 3.00
C ILE A 47 3.42 15.24 2.51
N LEU A 48 3.05 15.94 1.44
CA LEU A 48 1.70 15.87 0.87
C LEU A 48 1.37 14.45 0.36
N PHE A 49 2.25 13.85 -0.44
CA PHE A 49 2.05 12.50 -0.97
C PHE A 49 2.05 11.43 0.12
N PHE A 50 2.93 11.56 1.12
CA PHE A 50 2.93 10.68 2.29
C PHE A 50 1.63 10.78 3.08
N PHE A 51 1.18 12.00 3.38
CA PHE A 51 -0.03 12.22 4.15
C PHE A 51 -1.26 11.71 3.41
N LEU A 52 -1.39 12.02 2.12
CA LEU A 52 -2.50 11.54 1.28
C LEU A 52 -2.50 10.00 1.20
N GLY A 53 -1.33 9.39 1.01
CA GLY A 53 -1.18 7.93 1.00
C GLY A 53 -1.60 7.28 2.31
N ILE A 54 -1.17 7.81 3.46
CA ILE A 54 -1.57 7.31 4.79
C ILE A 54 -3.08 7.41 4.99
N VAL A 55 -3.70 8.54 4.61
CA VAL A 55 -5.16 8.72 4.72
C VAL A 55 -5.89 7.68 3.88
N LEU A 56 -5.49 7.48 2.62
CA LEU A 56 -6.09 6.48 1.74
C LEU A 56 -5.92 5.05 2.27
N LEU A 57 -4.74 4.70 2.77
CA LEU A 57 -4.47 3.39 3.39
C LEU A 57 -5.29 3.17 4.66
N THR A 58 -5.53 4.22 5.44
CA THR A 58 -6.37 4.18 6.65
C THR A 58 -7.84 3.98 6.29
N ILE A 59 -8.34 4.67 5.25
CA ILE A 59 -9.70 4.47 4.73
C ILE A 59 -9.85 3.02 4.26
N ALA A 60 -8.89 2.50 3.49
CA ALA A 60 -8.90 1.10 3.08
C ALA A 60 -8.92 0.14 4.28
N PHE A 61 -8.15 0.41 5.33
CA PHE A 61 -8.16 -0.41 6.54
C PHE A 61 -9.52 -0.42 7.25
N ILE A 62 -10.21 0.73 7.29
CA ILE A 62 -11.57 0.82 7.84
C ILE A 62 -12.54 -0.01 6.99
N LEU A 63 -12.44 0.05 5.66
CA LEU A 63 -13.25 -0.78 4.77
C LEU A 63 -12.99 -2.27 5.01
N ASP A 64 -11.74 -2.68 5.24
CA ASP A 64 -11.38 -4.06 5.61
C ASP A 64 -12.06 -4.52 6.92
N LEU A 65 -12.10 -3.65 7.94
CA LEU A 65 -12.78 -3.93 9.20
C LEU A 65 -14.29 -4.11 9.01
N ILE A 66 -14.92 -3.20 8.25
CA ILE A 66 -16.36 -3.25 7.97
C ILE A 66 -16.71 -4.55 7.23
N THR A 67 -15.89 -4.94 6.26
CA THR A 67 -16.08 -6.17 5.48
C THR A 67 -16.11 -7.42 6.36
N ILE A 68 -15.26 -7.47 7.38
CA ILE A 68 -15.19 -8.62 8.31
C ILE A 68 -16.42 -8.68 9.22
N CYS A 69 -16.93 -7.52 9.63
CA CYS A 69 -18.13 -7.45 10.45
C CYS A 69 -19.43 -7.67 9.66
N SER A 70 -19.38 -7.61 8.32
CA SER A 70 -20.56 -7.72 7.45
C SER A 70 -20.31 -8.56 6.20
N GLU A 71 -20.49 -9.88 6.30
CA GLU A 71 -20.38 -10.81 5.17
C GLU A 71 -21.31 -10.48 4.00
N SER A 72 -22.41 -9.74 4.24
CA SER A 72 -23.33 -9.29 3.19
C SER A 72 -22.71 -8.27 2.23
N LEU A 73 -21.68 -7.53 2.66
CA LEU A 73 -20.98 -6.55 1.80
C LEU A 73 -19.91 -7.19 0.92
N ASP A 74 -19.34 -8.34 1.33
CA ASP A 74 -18.36 -9.10 0.55
C ASP A 74 -18.93 -9.66 -0.76
N SER A 75 -20.24 -9.88 -0.81
CA SER A 75 -20.95 -10.34 -2.02
C SER A 75 -21.00 -9.27 -3.12
N ASN A 76 -20.77 -8.00 -2.80
CA ASN A 76 -20.87 -6.91 -3.76
C ASN A 76 -19.52 -6.69 -4.45
N ALA A 77 -19.39 -7.20 -5.68
CA ALA A 77 -18.18 -7.05 -6.50
C ALA A 77 -17.71 -5.59 -6.66
N SER A 78 -18.64 -4.63 -6.67
CA SER A 78 -18.33 -3.20 -6.73
C SER A 78 -17.58 -2.70 -5.50
N TYR A 79 -17.96 -3.16 -4.30
CA TYR A 79 -17.32 -2.74 -3.04
C TYR A 79 -15.87 -3.24 -2.94
N SER A 80 -15.66 -4.50 -3.31
CA SER A 80 -14.32 -5.11 -3.37
C SER A 80 -13.39 -4.37 -4.35
N THR A 81 -13.91 -3.99 -5.53
CA THR A 81 -13.14 -3.24 -6.53
C THR A 81 -12.76 -1.84 -6.05
N ILE A 82 -13.68 -1.10 -5.43
CA ILE A 82 -13.43 0.25 -4.90
C ILE A 82 -12.34 0.21 -3.83
N ARG A 83 -12.43 -0.75 -2.90
CA ARG A 83 -11.41 -0.98 -1.87
C ARG A 83 -10.05 -1.23 -2.51
N PHE A 84 -10.01 -2.05 -3.56
CA PHE A 84 -8.77 -2.34 -4.30
C PHE A 84 -8.14 -1.10 -4.92
N ILE A 85 -8.95 -0.26 -5.56
CA ILE A 85 -8.50 0.99 -6.19
C ILE A 85 -7.93 1.95 -5.13
N ILE A 86 -8.59 2.09 -3.99
CA ILE A 86 -8.12 2.96 -2.89
C ILE A 86 -6.78 2.47 -2.35
N LEU A 87 -6.62 1.16 -2.15
CA LEU A 87 -5.36 0.55 -1.71
C LEU A 87 -4.21 0.83 -2.69
N ILE A 88 -4.44 0.57 -3.98
CA ILE A 88 -3.44 0.79 -5.03
C ILE A 88 -3.09 2.29 -5.10
N CYS A 89 -4.09 3.16 -5.07
CA CYS A 89 -3.87 4.61 -5.10
C CYS A 89 -3.03 5.08 -3.90
N GLY A 90 -3.36 4.61 -2.68
CA GLY A 90 -2.58 4.88 -1.48
C GLY A 90 -1.13 4.45 -1.61
N LEU A 91 -0.89 3.21 -2.07
CA LEU A 91 0.46 2.69 -2.33
C LEU A 91 1.23 3.53 -3.36
N MET A 92 0.60 3.87 -4.48
CA MET A 92 1.23 4.64 -5.55
C MET A 92 1.65 6.03 -5.07
N ASN A 93 0.87 6.67 -4.20
CA ASN A 93 1.25 7.95 -3.59
C ASN A 93 2.49 7.81 -2.69
N ILE A 94 2.54 6.79 -1.82
CA ILE A 94 3.72 6.54 -0.97
C ILE A 94 4.96 6.23 -1.81
N LEU A 95 4.79 5.41 -2.86
CA LEU A 95 5.86 5.07 -3.80
C LEU A 95 6.40 6.29 -4.52
N LEU A 96 5.51 7.13 -5.03
CA LEU A 96 5.88 8.35 -5.72
C LEU A 96 6.63 9.31 -4.79
N ALA A 97 6.20 9.43 -3.53
CA ALA A 97 6.93 10.18 -2.52
C ALA A 97 8.36 9.64 -2.37
N ILE A 98 8.53 8.34 -2.10
CA ILE A 98 9.86 7.76 -1.90
C ILE A 98 10.73 7.87 -3.17
N LEU A 99 10.14 7.73 -4.36
CA LEU A 99 10.84 7.89 -5.62
C LEU A 99 11.36 9.31 -5.81
N ILE A 100 10.53 10.32 -5.52
CA ILE A 100 10.91 11.74 -5.58
C ILE A 100 12.02 12.05 -4.58
N TYR A 101 11.92 11.51 -3.36
CA TYR A 101 12.98 11.64 -2.35
C TYR A 101 14.29 11.05 -2.87
N SER A 102 14.23 9.82 -3.37
CA SER A 102 15.39 9.11 -3.90
C SER A 102 16.04 9.95 -5.01
N LEU A 103 15.26 10.36 -6.03
CA LEU A 103 15.74 11.09 -7.22
C LEU A 103 16.39 12.44 -6.92
N GLN A 104 15.95 13.11 -5.86
CA GLN A 104 16.37 14.48 -5.59
C GLN A 104 17.40 14.58 -4.45
N ILE A 105 17.40 13.65 -3.50
CA ILE A 105 18.12 13.81 -2.21
C ILE A 105 19.11 12.67 -1.93
N ASP A 106 18.83 11.44 -2.37
CA ASP A 106 19.70 10.30 -2.08
C ASP A 106 20.65 10.01 -3.26
N ARG A 107 21.87 9.54 -2.97
CA ARG A 107 22.82 9.05 -3.98
C ARG A 107 22.83 7.51 -4.05
N GLN A 108 22.28 6.81 -3.06
CA GLN A 108 22.26 5.35 -2.94
C GLN A 108 20.91 4.76 -3.38
N PHE A 109 20.52 5.07 -4.62
CA PHE A 109 19.27 4.72 -5.27
C PHE A 109 18.88 3.24 -5.25
N SER A 110 19.86 2.38 -5.51
CA SER A 110 19.61 0.99 -5.86
C SER A 110 19.03 0.17 -4.70
N ARG A 111 19.51 0.40 -3.47
CA ARG A 111 19.09 -0.37 -2.28
C ARG A 111 17.67 -0.05 -1.85
N LEU A 112 17.28 1.23 -1.91
CA LEU A 112 15.91 1.66 -1.60
C LEU A 112 14.92 1.15 -2.65
N LEU A 113 15.23 1.31 -3.94
CA LEU A 113 14.38 0.82 -5.04
C LEU A 113 14.20 -0.71 -4.99
N CYS A 114 15.25 -1.46 -4.67
CA CYS A 114 15.16 -2.92 -4.54
C CYS A 114 14.24 -3.34 -3.38
N THR A 115 14.37 -2.67 -2.22
CA THR A 115 13.51 -2.95 -1.05
C THR A 115 12.05 -2.65 -1.35
N ILE A 116 11.78 -1.52 -2.01
CA ILE A 116 10.44 -1.13 -2.45
C ILE A 116 9.86 -2.15 -3.45
N GLY A 117 10.68 -2.59 -4.41
CA GLY A 117 10.30 -3.59 -5.40
C GLY A 117 9.89 -4.91 -4.77
N ILE A 118 10.63 -5.39 -3.76
CA ILE A 118 10.31 -6.64 -3.04
C ILE A 118 8.95 -6.54 -2.33
N VAL A 119 8.67 -5.42 -1.64
CA VAL A 119 7.36 -5.21 -0.99
C VAL A 119 6.25 -5.25 -2.03
N PHE A 120 6.46 -4.64 -3.21
CA PHE A 120 5.47 -4.63 -4.29
C PHE A 120 5.23 -6.04 -4.87
N THR A 121 6.29 -6.82 -5.07
CA THR A 121 6.18 -8.22 -5.51
C THR A 121 5.36 -9.04 -4.52
N ILE A 122 5.54 -8.85 -3.22
CA ILE A 122 4.76 -9.54 -2.18
C ILE A 122 3.27 -9.14 -2.27
N GLN A 123 2.97 -7.85 -2.45
CA GLN A 123 1.59 -7.37 -2.58
C GLN A 123 0.90 -7.92 -3.83
N VAL A 124 1.59 -7.92 -4.98
CA VAL A 124 1.06 -8.48 -6.25
C VAL A 124 0.90 -10.01 -6.15
N ALA A 125 1.81 -10.71 -5.49
CA ALA A 125 1.68 -12.14 -5.24
C ALA A 125 0.45 -12.44 -4.36
N LEU A 126 0.21 -11.64 -3.32
CA LEU A 126 -0.99 -11.75 -2.48
C LEU A 126 -2.26 -11.53 -3.31
N LEU A 127 -2.23 -10.53 -4.20
CA LEU A 127 -3.34 -10.20 -5.07
C LEU A 127 -3.68 -11.35 -6.03
N ASN A 128 -2.66 -11.92 -6.67
CA ASN A 128 -2.83 -13.07 -7.56
C ASN A 128 -3.36 -14.31 -6.81
N LEU A 129 -2.97 -14.53 -5.56
CA LEU A 129 -3.52 -15.62 -4.74
C LEU A 129 -5.00 -15.42 -4.39
N LEU A 130 -5.41 -14.17 -4.13
CA LEU A 130 -6.81 -13.82 -3.89
C LEU A 130 -7.66 -14.02 -5.14
N PHE A 131 -7.17 -13.61 -6.32
CA PHE A 131 -7.89 -13.79 -7.58
C PHE A 131 -7.84 -15.24 -8.11
N SER A 132 -6.77 -16.00 -7.90
CA SER A 132 -6.67 -17.39 -8.36
C SER A 132 -7.69 -18.30 -7.67
N SER A 133 -7.99 -18.01 -6.39
CA SER A 133 -9.01 -18.73 -5.63
C SER A 133 -10.43 -18.55 -6.23
N CYS A 134 -10.68 -17.45 -6.95
CA CYS A 134 -11.95 -17.21 -7.63
C CYS A 134 -12.05 -17.91 -9.00
N ILE A 135 -10.93 -18.24 -9.65
CA ILE A 135 -10.92 -18.97 -10.93
C ILE A 135 -11.12 -20.48 -10.73
N HIS A 136 -10.71 -21.03 -9.59
CA HIS A 136 -10.85 -22.47 -9.36
C HIS A 136 -12.30 -22.93 -9.18
N ARG A 137 -13.27 -22.02 -8.92
CA ARG A 137 -14.68 -22.39 -8.71
C ARG A 137 -15.49 -22.59 -10.00
N ASN A 138 -14.95 -22.23 -11.17
CA ASN A 138 -15.67 -22.33 -12.45
C ASN A 138 -15.30 -23.56 -13.30
N HIS A 139 -14.46 -24.48 -12.80
CA HIS A 139 -14.03 -25.67 -13.57
C HIS A 139 -14.66 -27.00 -13.11
N HIS A 140 -15.73 -26.97 -12.31
CA HIS A 140 -16.43 -28.18 -11.87
C HIS A 140 -17.92 -28.21 -12.20
N SER A 141 -18.26 -27.72 -13.40
CA SER A 141 -19.60 -27.85 -13.97
C SER A 141 -19.53 -28.08 -15.49
N GLU A 142 -18.96 -29.22 -15.89
CA GLU A 142 -19.37 -29.91 -17.13
C GLU A 142 -19.91 -31.28 -16.72
N PRO A 143 -21.23 -31.52 -16.74
CA PRO A 143 -21.76 -32.86 -16.76
C PRO A 143 -21.53 -33.44 -18.16
N ILE A 144 -20.67 -34.44 -18.27
CA ILE A 144 -20.63 -35.33 -19.43
C ILE A 144 -21.95 -36.11 -19.41
N VAL A 145 -22.92 -35.67 -20.20
CA VAL A 145 -24.13 -36.44 -20.51
C VAL A 145 -23.76 -37.41 -21.63
N HIS A 146 -23.71 -38.70 -21.29
CA HIS A 146 -23.83 -39.81 -22.22
C HIS A 146 -25.30 -40.17 -22.41
#